data_AF-A0A9E4DGB4-F1
#
_entry.id   AF-A0A9E4DGB4-F1
#
_cell.length_a   1.000
_cell.length_b   1.000
_cell.length_c   1.000
_cell.angle_alpha   90.00
_cell.angle_beta   90.00
_cell.angle_gamma   90.00
#
_symmetry.space_group_name_H-M   'P 1'
#
loop_
_entity.id
_entity.type
_entity.pdbx_description
1 polymer ?
#
loop_
_entity_poly.entity_id
_entity_poly.type
_entity_poly.pdbx_seq_one_letter_code
_entity_poly.pdbx_strand_id
1 'polypeptide(L)'
;MSEAERLDPSGVIAAGLKGELAHPARDVFLAWVMALPPEVDAAGAAAVLLRAYRPDPSPLAALLEEAAAAPSTVPRRRRRR
;
A
#
# COMPACT_ATOMS: atom_id res chain seq x y z
N MET A 1 -8.74 -12.31 9.38
CA MET A 1 -8.01 -11.61 8.30
C MET A 1 -7.95 -10.13 8.66
N SER A 2 -6.76 -9.61 8.89
CA SER A 2 -6.54 -8.20 9.20
C SER A 2 -6.81 -7.31 8.00
N GLU A 3 -6.97 -6.00 8.20
CA GLU A 3 -7.15 -5.07 7.09
C GLU A 3 -5.92 -5.02 6.18
N ALA A 4 -4.71 -5.12 6.75
CA ALA A 4 -3.46 -5.19 5.99
C ALA A 4 -3.38 -6.47 5.14
N GLU A 5 -3.80 -7.62 5.67
CA GLU A 5 -3.86 -8.88 4.89
C GLU A 5 -4.86 -8.80 3.72
N ARG A 6 -5.94 -8.02 3.86
CA ARG A 6 -6.88 -7.80 2.74
C ARG A 6 -6.30 -6.88 1.67
N LEU A 7 -5.46 -5.93 2.06
CA LEU A 7 -4.81 -4.97 1.17
C LEU A 7 -3.51 -5.50 0.57
N ASP A 8 -2.95 -6.57 1.13
CA ASP A 8 -1.77 -7.29 0.64
C ASP A 8 -2.04 -8.80 0.65
N PRO A 9 -2.98 -9.30 -0.17
CA PRO A 9 -3.41 -10.69 -0.13
C PRO A 9 -2.31 -11.67 -0.57
N SER A 10 -1.33 -11.22 -1.34
CA SER A 10 -0.16 -12.01 -1.74
C SER A 10 0.97 -11.95 -0.71
N GLY A 11 0.90 -11.05 0.27
CA GLY A 11 1.99 -10.82 1.24
C GLY A 11 3.24 -10.19 0.62
N VAL A 12 3.17 -9.69 -0.62
CA VAL A 12 4.35 -9.20 -1.36
C VAL A 12 4.86 -7.89 -0.77
N ILE A 13 3.96 -7.05 -0.25
CA ILE A 13 4.36 -5.82 0.45
C ILE A 13 4.97 -6.18 1.80
N ALA A 14 4.34 -7.08 2.56
CA ALA A 14 4.85 -7.54 3.84
C ALA A 14 6.26 -8.13 3.74
N ALA A 15 6.51 -8.98 2.74
CA ALA A 15 7.83 -9.54 2.47
C ALA A 15 8.82 -8.46 2.00
N GLY A 16 8.38 -7.59 1.09
CA GLY A 16 9.22 -6.53 0.57
C GLY A 16 9.69 -5.54 1.63
N LEU A 17 8.84 -5.24 2.61
CA LEU A 17 9.17 -4.37 3.75
C LEU A 17 10.13 -5.01 4.75
N LYS A 18 10.24 -6.33 4.77
CA LYS A 18 11.26 -7.07 5.55
C LYS A 18 12.61 -7.17 4.82
N GLY A 19 12.72 -6.58 3.63
CA GLY A 19 13.94 -6.63 2.81
C GLY A 19 14.06 -7.90 1.97
N GLU A 20 13.01 -8.72 1.86
CA GLU A 20 13.00 -9.96 1.08
C GLU A 20 12.63 -9.70 -0.40
N LEU A 21 13.07 -8.58 -0.95
CA LEU A 21 12.76 -8.17 -2.32
C LEU A 21 13.65 -8.89 -3.34
N ALA A 22 13.07 -9.82 -4.10
CA ALA A 22 13.71 -10.39 -5.30
C ALA A 22 13.65 -9.44 -6.52
N HIS A 23 12.80 -8.40 -6.45
CA HIS A 23 12.55 -7.45 -7.54
C HIS A 23 12.75 -6.00 -7.04
N PRO A 24 13.01 -5.04 -7.94
CA PRO A 24 13.07 -3.63 -7.56
C PRO A 24 11.81 -3.18 -6.80
N ALA A 25 11.99 -2.37 -5.76
CA ALA A 25 10.88 -1.89 -4.93
C ALA A 25 9.77 -1.20 -5.74
N ARG A 26 10.14 -0.48 -6.80
CA ARG A 26 9.18 0.16 -7.71
C ARG A 26 8.29 -0.85 -8.43
N ASP A 27 8.86 -1.95 -8.89
CA ASP A 27 8.12 -2.97 -9.64
C ASP A 27 7.14 -3.70 -8.70
N VAL A 28 7.58 -4.01 -7.48
CA VAL A 28 6.72 -4.59 -6.44
C VAL A 28 5.59 -3.64 -6.07
N PHE A 29 5.89 -2.35 -5.89
CA PHE A 29 4.87 -1.33 -5.61
C PHE A 29 3.84 -1.22 -6.74
N LEU A 30 4.30 -1.13 -8.00
CA LEU A 30 3.38 -1.02 -9.15
C LEU A 30 2.53 -2.28 -9.32
N ALA A 31 3.13 -3.46 -9.14
CA ALA A 31 2.40 -4.72 -9.18
C ALA A 31 1.31 -4.78 -8.10
N TRP A 32 1.63 -4.32 -6.89
CA TRP A 32 0.66 -4.20 -5.80
C TRP A 32 -0.48 -3.22 -6.13
N VAL A 33 -0.16 -2.00 -6.60
CA VAL A 33 -1.18 -1.01 -6.99
C VAL A 33 -2.13 -1.56 -8.06
N MET A 34 -1.60 -2.25 -9.07
CA MET A 34 -2.41 -2.85 -10.14
C MET A 34 -3.26 -4.03 -9.67
N ALA A 35 -2.89 -4.67 -8.56
CA ALA A 35 -3.63 -5.77 -7.97
C ALA A 35 -4.71 -5.31 -6.98
N LEU A 36 -4.75 -4.03 -6.61
CA LEU A 36 -5.79 -3.50 -5.74
C LEU A 36 -7.15 -3.51 -6.44
N PRO A 37 -8.25 -3.82 -5.70
CA PRO A 37 -9.59 -3.64 -6.23
C PRO A 37 -9.84 -2.19 -6.66
N PRO A 38 -10.62 -1.93 -7.72
CA PRO A 38 -10.81 -0.60 -8.27
C PRO A 38 -11.48 0.38 -7.30
N GLU A 39 -12.19 -0.10 -6.29
CA GLU A 39 -12.80 0.71 -5.23
C GLU A 39 -11.84 1.07 -4.09
N VAL A 40 -10.63 0.47 -4.06
CA VAL A 40 -9.63 0.71 -3.02
C VAL A 40 -8.76 1.90 -3.41
N ASP A 41 -8.73 2.90 -2.54
CA ASP A 41 -7.81 4.02 -2.65
C ASP A 41 -6.39 3.58 -2.29
N ALA A 42 -5.48 3.62 -3.26
CA ALA A 42 -4.09 3.24 -3.07
C ALA A 42 -3.38 4.08 -1.99
N ALA A 43 -3.71 5.37 -1.87
CA ALA A 43 -3.14 6.24 -0.85
C ALA A 43 -3.58 5.80 0.56
N GLY A 44 -4.88 5.56 0.74
CA GLY A 44 -5.43 5.02 1.98
C GLY A 44 -4.89 3.63 2.31
N ALA A 45 -4.76 2.75 1.31
CA ALA A 45 -4.22 1.41 1.48
C ALA A 45 -2.75 1.44 1.92
N ALA A 46 -1.92 2.28 1.29
CA ALA A 46 -0.52 2.46 1.67
C ALA A 46 -0.37 2.93 3.12
N ALA A 47 -1.20 3.89 3.56
CA ALA A 47 -1.20 4.36 4.95
C ALA A 47 -1.55 3.24 5.95
N VAL A 48 -2.51 2.36 5.60
CA VAL A 48 -2.87 1.21 6.45
C VAL A 48 -1.70 0.22 6.54
N LEU A 49 -1.05 -0.10 5.43
CA LEU A 49 0.09 -1.04 5.39
C LEU A 49 1.27 -0.51 6.21
N LEU A 50 1.63 0.77 6.07
CA LEU A 50 2.69 1.40 6.87
C LEU A 50 2.41 1.32 8.37
N ARG A 51 1.17 1.63 8.79
CA ARG A 51 0.76 1.58 10.19
C ARG A 51 0.76 0.15 10.74
N ALA A 52 0.35 -0.81 9.93
CA ALA A 52 0.23 -2.22 10.32
C ALA A 52 1.61 -2.88 10.46
N TYR A 53 2.49 -2.68 9.48
CA TYR A 53 3.78 -3.38 9.44
C TYR A 53 4.91 -2.64 10.14
N ARG A 54 4.80 -1.32 10.38
CA ARG A 54 5.83 -0.48 11.01
C ARG A 54 7.22 -0.78 10.44
N PRO A 55 7.40 -0.66 9.12
CA PRO A 55 8.62 -1.09 8.47
C PRO A 55 9.81 -0.23 8.87
N ASP A 56 11.00 -0.83 8.82
CA ASP A 56 12.24 -0.06 8.82
C ASP A 56 12.37 0.75 7.52
N PRO A 57 13.15 1.85 7.52
CA PRO A 57 13.38 2.64 6.32
C PRO A 57 13.91 1.79 5.17
N SER A 58 13.15 1.74 4.08
CA SER A 58 13.47 0.97 2.88
C SER A 58 12.93 1.68 1.64
N PRO A 59 13.44 1.38 0.43
CA PRO A 59 12.91 1.97 -0.80
C PRO A 59 11.41 1.70 -0.99
N LEU A 60 10.91 0.53 -0.55
CA LEU A 60 9.49 0.21 -0.62
C LEU A 60 8.67 1.00 0.41
N ALA A 61 9.19 1.17 1.63
CA ALA A 61 8.56 2.02 2.64
C ALA A 61 8.46 3.48 2.15
N ALA A 62 9.51 4.01 1.53
CA ALA A 62 9.51 5.37 0.97
C ALA A 62 8.45 5.54 -0.13
N LEU A 63 8.28 4.56 -1.02
CA LEU A 63 7.23 4.58 -2.05
C LEU A 63 5.83 4.54 -1.45
N LEU A 64 5.62 3.73 -0.40
CA LEU A 64 4.34 3.70 0.32
C LEU A 64 4.07 5.01 1.06
N GLU A 65 5.10 5.65 1.62
CA GLU A 65 4.98 6.97 2.27
C GLU A 65 4.60 8.05 1.26
N GLU A 66 5.25 8.07 0.09
CA GLU A 66 4.91 8.98 -1.01
C GLU A 66 3.46 8.75 -1.49
N ALA A 67 3.07 7.48 -1.67
CA ALA A 67 1.71 7.13 -2.06
C ALA A 67 0.67 7.55 -0.99
N ALA A 68 0.99 7.36 0.29
CA ALA A 68 0.11 7.75 1.40
C ALA A 68 -0.05 9.27 1.53
N ALA A 69 0.94 10.04 1.08
CA ALA A 69 0.89 11.50 1.03
C ALA A 69 0.15 12.04 -0.21
N ALA A 70 -0.07 11.21 -1.23
CA ALA A 70 -0.76 11.62 -2.45
C ALA A 70 -2.24 11.92 -2.17
N PRO A 71 -2.83 12.92 -2.86
CA PRO A 71 -4.26 13.19 -2.76
C PRO A 71 -5.05 11.96 -3.24
N SER A 72 -5.98 11.51 -2.40
CA SER A 72 -6.89 10.39 -2.71
C SER A 72 -7.55 10.58 -4.07
N THR A 73 -7.39 9.59 -4.95
CA THR A 73 -7.93 9.61 -6.32
C THR A 73 -9.37 9.12 -6.38
N VAL A 74 -9.87 8.49 -5.32
CA VAL A 74 -11.26 8.07 -5.22
C VAL A 74 -12.12 9.26 -4.77
N PRO A 75 -13.19 9.62 -5.51
CA PRO A 75 -14.07 10.71 -5.10
C PRO A 75 -14.66 10.38 -3.72
N ARG A 76 -14.32 11.18 -2.70
CA ARG A 76 -14.97 11.11 -1.38
C ARG A 76 -16.48 11.25 -1.60
N ARG A 77 -17.24 10.15 -1.47
CA ARG A 77 -18.70 10.22 -1.39
C ARG A 77 -19.03 11.15 -0.23
N ARG A 78 -19.35 12.41 -0.53
CA ARG A 78 -19.96 13.33 0.44
C ARG A 78 -21.18 12.60 0.99
N ARG A 79 -21.10 12.12 2.23
CA ARG A 79 -22.29 11.74 2.98
C ARG A 79 -23.13 13.02 3.07
N ARG A 80 -24.17 13.13 2.24
CA ARG A 80 -25.24 14.09 2.43
C ARG A 80 -25.85 13.77 3.80
N ARG A 81 -25.62 14.64 4.78
CA ARG A 81 -26.50 14.79 5.92
C ARG A 81 -27.66 15.67 5.49
#